data_AF-A0A926CL65-F1
#
_entry.id   AF-A0A926CL65-F1
#
_cell.length_a   1.000
_cell.length_b   1.000
_cell.length_c   1.000
_cell.angle_alpha   90.00
_cell.angle_beta   90.00
_cell.angle_gamma   90.00
#
_symmetry.space_group_name_H-M   'P 1'
#
loop_
_entity.id
_entity.type
_entity.pdbx_description
1 polymer ?
#
loop_
_entity_poly.entity_id
_entity_poly.type
_entity_poly.pdbx_seq_one_letter_code
_entity_poly.pdbx_strand_id
1 'polypeptide(L)'
;ERMCCGLWLQRDFGLSAEALLKDPAFVKGYVVNLALGLKCCIMLLNPERIVIGGGIGKAGDPLFVPLREELRKQITSWSRARIDVVPAALGDESVLWGALVLAEEQL
;
A
#
# COMPACT_ATOMS: atom_id res chain seq x y z
N GLU A 1 -8.01 9.01 3.37
CA GLU A 1 -7.40 8.22 4.47
C GLU A 1 -8.36 7.31 5.21
N ARG A 2 -9.58 7.75 5.60
CA ARG A 2 -10.52 6.92 6.40
C ARG A 2 -10.71 5.48 5.89
N MET A 3 -10.86 5.27 4.58
CA MET A 3 -11.10 3.94 4.01
C MET A 3 -9.88 3.01 3.99
N CYS A 4 -8.67 3.53 4.21
CA CYS A 4 -7.41 2.78 4.06
C CYS A 4 -6.50 2.88 5.30
N CYS A 5 -7.04 3.32 6.44
CA CYS A 5 -6.29 3.51 7.68
C CYS A 5 -6.69 2.42 8.68
N GLY A 6 -5.72 1.71 9.25
CA GLY A 6 -5.98 0.60 10.17
C GLY A 6 -6.85 0.97 11.38
N LEU A 7 -6.67 2.17 11.94
CA LEU A 7 -7.49 2.68 13.05
C LEU A 7 -8.97 2.84 12.65
N TRP A 8 -9.22 3.39 11.46
CA TRP A 8 -10.57 3.57 10.94
C TRP A 8 -11.21 2.24 10.54
N LEU A 9 -10.44 1.31 9.98
CA LEU A 9 -10.90 -0.05 9.71
C LEU A 9 -11.36 -0.74 11.00
N GLN A 10 -10.57 -0.65 12.07
CA GLN A 10 -10.96 -1.23 13.35
C GLN A 10 -12.20 -0.57 13.94
N ARG A 11 -12.31 0.76 13.83
CA ARG A 11 -13.47 1.51 14.31
C ARG A 11 -14.74 1.20 13.54
N ASP A 12 -14.65 1.09 12.21
CA ASP A 12 -15.81 0.96 11.33
C ASP A 12 -16.26 -0.52 11.17
N PHE A 13 -15.35 -1.51 11.29
CA PHE A 13 -15.64 -2.94 11.12
C PHE A 13 -15.51 -3.78 12.39
N GLY A 14 -14.99 -3.22 13.50
CA GLY A 14 -14.80 -3.93 14.77
C GLY A 14 -13.66 -4.97 14.77
N LEU A 15 -12.93 -5.11 13.66
CA LEU A 15 -11.84 -6.07 13.47
C LEU A 15 -10.54 -5.34 13.15
N SER A 16 -9.40 -5.90 13.58
CA SER A 16 -8.10 -5.34 13.19
C SER A 16 -7.91 -5.41 11.67
N ALA A 17 -7.11 -4.49 11.13
CA ALA A 17 -6.76 -4.52 9.71
C ALA A 17 -6.14 -5.87 9.29
N GLU A 18 -5.33 -6.47 10.15
CA GLU A 18 -4.74 -7.80 9.90
C GLU A 18 -5.83 -8.88 9.75
N ALA A 19 -6.85 -8.88 10.62
CA ALA A 19 -7.95 -9.83 10.54
C ALA A 19 -8.79 -9.63 9.26
N LEU A 20 -9.10 -8.37 8.93
CA LEU A 20 -9.86 -8.03 7.72
C LEU A 20 -9.12 -8.40 6.44
N LEU A 21 -7.80 -8.19 6.39
CA LEU A 21 -6.99 -8.48 5.20
C LEU A 21 -6.78 -9.99 4.97
N LYS A 22 -7.19 -10.86 5.91
CA LYS A 22 -7.28 -12.32 5.71
C LYS A 22 -8.55 -12.75 4.97
N ASP A 23 -9.57 -11.88 4.87
CA ASP A 23 -10.80 -12.15 4.12
C ASP A 23 -10.68 -11.65 2.66
N PRO A 24 -10.65 -12.56 1.66
CA PRO A 24 -10.54 -12.17 0.25
C PRO A 24 -11.69 -11.29 -0.23
N ALA A 25 -12.90 -11.45 0.34
CA ALA A 25 -14.05 -10.64 -0.04
C ALA A 25 -13.88 -9.18 0.40
N PHE A 26 -13.42 -8.99 1.65
CA PHE A 26 -13.05 -7.67 2.15
C PHE A 26 -11.91 -7.06 1.32
N VAL A 27 -10.82 -7.81 1.08
CA VAL A 27 -9.68 -7.34 0.30
C VAL A 27 -10.09 -6.83 -1.08
N LYS A 28 -10.99 -7.54 -1.76
CA LYS A 28 -11.49 -7.16 -3.09
C LYS A 28 -12.13 -5.76 -3.10
N GLY A 29 -12.88 -5.39 -2.06
CA GLY A 29 -13.44 -4.04 -1.92
C GLY A 29 -12.40 -3.03 -1.45
N TYR A 30 -11.53 -3.43 -0.53
CA TYR A 30 -10.48 -2.60 0.04
C TYR A 30 -9.50 -2.07 -1.01
N VAL A 31 -9.05 -2.94 -1.93
CA VAL A 31 -8.07 -2.57 -2.96
C VAL A 31 -8.58 -1.52 -3.94
N VAL A 32 -9.90 -1.39 -4.13
CA VAL A 32 -10.49 -0.35 -5.01
C VAL A 32 -10.15 1.04 -4.49
N ASN A 33 -10.34 1.26 -3.18
CA ASN A 33 -10.08 2.54 -2.53
C ASN A 33 -8.57 2.81 -2.40
N LEU A 34 -7.79 1.77 -2.10
CA LEU A 34 -6.34 1.90 -2.02
C LEU A 34 -5.74 2.21 -3.41
N ALA A 35 -6.16 1.51 -4.46
CA ALA A 35 -5.74 1.75 -5.83
C ALA A 35 -6.12 3.17 -6.29
N LEU A 36 -7.27 3.71 -5.89
CA LEU A 36 -7.66 5.07 -6.24
C LEU A 36 -6.68 6.10 -5.66
N GLY A 37 -6.30 5.95 -4.39
CA GLY A 37 -5.29 6.82 -3.75
C GLY A 37 -3.92 6.69 -4.42
N LEU A 38 -3.47 5.46 -4.67
CA LEU A 38 -2.18 5.21 -5.32
C LEU A 38 -2.16 5.71 -6.78
N LYS A 39 -3.27 5.60 -7.52
CA LYS A 39 -3.41 6.15 -8.87
C LYS A 39 -3.13 7.66 -8.87
N CYS A 40 -3.66 8.41 -7.89
CA CYS A 40 -3.35 9.83 -7.78
C CYS A 40 -1.85 10.07 -7.63
N CYS A 41 -1.17 9.33 -6.75
CA CYS A 41 0.28 9.42 -6.59
C CYS A 41 1.04 9.07 -7.89
N ILE A 42 0.63 8.00 -8.57
CA ILE A 42 1.26 7.56 -9.83
C ILE A 42 1.10 8.63 -10.91
N MET A 43 -0.10 9.17 -11.09
CA MET A 43 -0.38 10.16 -12.13
C MET A 43 0.27 11.52 -11.86
N LEU A 44 0.50 11.88 -10.59
CA LEU A 44 1.13 13.14 -10.21
C LEU A 44 2.67 13.05 -10.20
N LEU A 45 3.22 11.94 -9.71
CA LEU A 45 4.66 11.84 -9.43
C LEU A 45 5.40 10.93 -10.41
N ASN A 46 4.69 10.06 -11.14
CA ASN A 46 5.25 9.02 -12.02
C ASN A 46 6.47 8.27 -11.40
N PRO A 47 6.32 7.70 -10.18
CA PRO A 47 7.43 7.08 -9.49
C PRO A 47 7.88 5.79 -10.21
N GLU A 48 9.15 5.43 -10.06
CA GLU A 48 9.64 4.14 -10.56
C GLU A 48 9.03 2.96 -9.78
N ARG A 49 8.83 3.14 -8.47
CA ARG A 49 8.30 2.13 -7.54
C ARG A 49 7.53 2.77 -6.39
N ILE A 50 6.50 2.08 -5.92
CA ILE A 50 5.78 2.38 -4.68
C ILE A 50 6.05 1.27 -3.68
N VAL A 51 6.51 1.65 -2.48
CA VAL A 51 6.74 0.73 -1.37
C VAL A 51 5.67 0.98 -0.31
N ILE A 52 4.93 -0.06 0.07
CA ILE A 52 3.90 0.01 1.12
C ILE A 52 4.44 -0.67 2.39
N GLY A 53 4.66 0.12 3.42
CA GLY A 53 5.06 -0.33 4.75
C GLY A 53 3.89 -0.40 5.74
N GLY A 54 4.23 -0.51 7.03
CA GLY A 54 3.28 -0.54 8.14
C GLY A 54 2.43 -1.82 8.18
N GLY A 55 1.45 -1.84 9.09
CA GLY A 55 0.64 -3.04 9.37
C GLY A 55 -0.15 -3.57 8.16
N ILE A 56 -0.58 -2.69 7.24
CA ILE A 56 -1.27 -3.09 6.01
C ILE A 56 -0.30 -3.79 5.04
N GLY A 57 0.94 -3.29 4.94
CA GLY A 57 1.98 -3.88 4.07
C GLY A 57 2.37 -5.31 4.47
N LYS A 58 2.09 -5.74 5.71
CA LYS A 58 2.34 -7.11 6.18
C LYS A 58 1.41 -8.16 5.57
N ALA A 59 0.33 -7.76 4.91
CA ALA A 59 -0.63 -8.69 4.32
C ALA A 59 -0.08 -9.50 3.13
N GLY A 60 1.05 -9.10 2.55
CA GLY A 60 1.73 -9.85 1.48
C GLY A 60 0.88 -10.04 0.23
N ASP A 61 1.15 -11.11 -0.52
CA ASP A 61 0.49 -11.39 -1.80
C ASP A 61 -1.05 -11.34 -1.78
N PRO A 62 -1.75 -11.80 -0.72
CA PRO A 62 -3.19 -11.59 -0.55
C PRO A 62 -3.66 -10.15 -0.79
N LEU A 63 -2.85 -9.14 -0.45
CA LEU A 63 -3.14 -7.72 -0.75
C LEU A 63 -2.49 -7.27 -2.06
N PHE A 64 -1.20 -7.54 -2.27
CA PHE A 64 -0.43 -6.92 -3.36
C PHE A 64 -0.79 -7.46 -4.75
N VAL A 65 -1.20 -8.72 -4.87
CA VAL A 65 -1.68 -9.29 -6.13
C VAL A 65 -2.96 -8.58 -6.60
N PRO A 66 -4.07 -8.60 -5.84
CA PRO A 66 -5.30 -7.93 -6.28
C PRO A 66 -5.14 -6.40 -6.37
N LEU A 67 -4.27 -5.79 -5.56
CA LEU A 67 -3.99 -4.35 -5.66
C LEU A 67 -3.36 -3.98 -7.01
N ARG A 68 -2.37 -4.74 -7.48
CA ARG A 68 -1.73 -4.50 -8.78
C ARG A 68 -2.70 -4.76 -9.94
N GLU A 69 -3.58 -5.76 -9.81
CA GLU A 69 -4.66 -5.99 -10.78
C GLU A 69 -5.64 -4.80 -10.81
N GLU A 70 -6.05 -4.29 -9.66
CA GLU A 70 -6.98 -3.18 -9.56
C GLU A 70 -6.38 -1.87 -10.09
N LEU A 71 -5.10 -1.60 -9.81
CA LEU A 71 -4.38 -0.47 -10.39
C LEU A 71 -4.34 -0.53 -11.92
N ARG A 72 -4.12 -1.72 -12.51
CA ARG A 72 -4.14 -1.90 -13.98
C ARG A 72 -5.51 -1.67 -14.60
N LYS A 73 -6.60 -1.83 -13.83
CA LYS A 73 -7.95 -1.47 -14.30
C LYS A 73 -8.18 0.03 -14.22
N GLN A 74 -7.71 0.67 -13.15
CA GLN A 74 -7.97 2.10 -12.91
C GLN A 74 -7.05 3.03 -13.72
N ILE A 75 -5.85 2.57 -14.10
CA ILE A 75 -4.85 3.31 -14.87
C ILE A 75 -4.87 2.79 -16.30
N THR A 76 -5.21 3.66 -17.24
CA THR A 76 -5.26 3.32 -18.67
C THR A 76 -3.86 3.10 -19.22
N SER A 77 -3.73 2.15 -20.15
CA SER A 77 -2.46 1.80 -20.81
C SER A 77 -1.81 2.97 -21.56
N TRP A 78 -2.61 3.95 -22.01
CA TRP A 78 -2.10 5.16 -22.67
C TRP A 78 -1.16 5.98 -21.77
N SER A 79 -1.36 5.96 -20.46
CA SER A 79 -0.50 6.69 -19.52
C SER A 79 0.95 6.20 -19.53
N ARG A 80 1.20 4.95 -19.97
CA ARG A 80 2.49 4.24 -19.86
C ARG A 80 3.10 4.26 -18.45
N ALA A 81 2.29 4.56 -17.43
CA ALA A 81 2.77 4.67 -16.07
C ALA A 81 3.20 3.29 -15.56
N ARG A 82 4.30 3.27 -14.80
CA ARG A 82 4.80 2.03 -14.20
C ARG A 82 3.91 1.67 -13.01
N ILE A 83 3.49 0.40 -12.97
CA ILE A 83 2.76 -0.17 -11.83
C ILE A 83 3.69 -1.18 -11.17
N ASP A 84 4.60 -0.66 -10.34
CA ASP A 84 5.47 -1.46 -9.47
C ASP A 84 5.16 -1.11 -8.00
N VAL A 85 4.36 -1.97 -7.37
CA VAL A 85 3.93 -1.81 -5.98
C VAL A 85 4.37 -3.04 -5.19
N VAL A 86 5.14 -2.82 -4.13
CA VAL A 86 5.79 -3.88 -3.34
C VAL A 86 5.67 -3.63 -1.83
N PRO A 87 5.71 -4.67 -0.99
CA PRO A 87 5.85 -4.50 0.46
C PRO A 87 7.23 -3.93 0.82
N ALA A 88 7.30 -3.23 1.95
CA ALA A 88 8.59 -2.82 2.53
C ALA A 88 9.41 -4.06 2.90
N ALA A 89 10.57 -4.25 2.25
CA ALA A 89 11.43 -5.41 2.46
C ALA A 89 12.00 -5.51 3.89
N LEU A 90 12.25 -4.35 4.52
CA LEU A 90 12.77 -4.27 5.90
C LEU A 90 11.67 -4.42 6.97
N GLY A 91 10.41 -4.57 6.57
CA GLY A 91 9.28 -4.72 7.50
C GLY A 91 9.27 -3.66 8.60
N ASP A 92 9.18 -4.11 9.85
CA ASP A 92 9.13 -3.23 11.04
C ASP A 92 10.43 -2.46 11.29
N GLU A 93 11.56 -2.92 10.74
CA GLU A 93 12.86 -2.28 10.91
C GLU A 93 13.10 -1.13 9.92
N SER A 94 12.21 -0.95 8.94
CA SER A 94 12.31 0.11 7.92
C SER A 94 12.50 1.50 8.50
N VAL A 95 11.83 1.81 9.63
CA VAL A 95 11.96 3.10 10.32
C VAL A 95 13.33 3.25 10.97
N LEU A 96 13.82 2.19 11.63
CA LEU A 96 15.09 2.21 12.34
C LEU A 96 16.26 2.39 11.35
N TRP A 97 16.26 1.61 10.27
CA TRP A 97 17.28 1.73 9.23
C TRP A 97 17.24 3.09 8.52
N GLY A 98 16.04 3.61 8.24
CA GLY A 98 15.89 4.95 7.67
C GLY A 98 16.44 6.05 8.59
N ALA A 99 16.21 5.93 9.91
CA ALA A 99 16.76 6.87 10.89
C ALA A 99 18.30 6.80 10.96
N LEU A 100 18.88 5.59 10.88
CA LEU A 100 20.33 5.42 10.85
C LEU A 100 20.96 6.09 9.63
N VAL A 101 20.45 5.79 8.42
CA VAL A 101 20.96 6.40 7.17
C VAL A 101 20.85 7.92 7.22
N LEU A 102 19.72 8.45 7.70
CA LEU A 102 19.52 9.89 7.82
C LEU A 102 20.50 10.54 8.80
N ALA A 103 20.88 9.84 9.88
CA ALA A 103 21.88 10.34 10.83
C ALA A 103 23.30 10.30 10.24
N GLU A 104 23.62 9.28 9.44
CA GLU A 104 24.91 9.18 8.74
C GLU A 104 25.07 10.26 7.66
N GLU A 105 24.01 10.64 6.95
CA GLU A 105 24.05 11.73 5.94
C GLU A 105 24.29 13.13 6.55
N GLN A 106 24.10 13.28 7.86
CA GLN A 106 24.30 14.54 8.57
C GLN A 106 25.70 14.67 9.21
N LEU A 107 26.55 13.65 9.08
CA LEU A 107 27.95 13.64 9.53
C LEU A 107 28.90 14.01 8.39
#